data_AF-A0A516GKW1-F1
#
_entry.id   AF-A0A516GKW1-F1
#
_cell.length_a   1.000
_cell.length_b   1.000
_cell.length_c   1.000
_cell.angle_alpha   90.00
_cell.angle_beta   90.00
_cell.angle_gamma   90.00
#
_symmetry.space_group_name_H-M   'P 1'
#
loop_
_entity.id
_entity.type
_entity.pdbx_description
1 polymer ?
#
loop_
_entity_poly.entity_id
_entity_poly.type
_entity_poly.pdbx_seq_one_letter_code
_entity_poly.pdbx_strand_id
1 'polypeptide(L)'
;MIVLYREIFMEPSMPIALVYVVVLLCLLYLMIYYASYYRERNNRTSTICSVVAVLLMIGVGDAFVNKRFYQQMERVEVIGQFEGFDKIVRERGYEVVERRGDIVVLEREYE
;
A
#
# COMPACT_ATOMS: atom_id res chain seq x y z
N MET A 1 25.78 -16.01 10.45
CA MET A 1 24.81 -14.89 10.37
C MET A 1 24.27 -14.64 11.77
N ILE A 2 24.50 -13.45 12.31
CA ILE A 2 23.90 -12.99 13.58
C ILE A 2 22.90 -11.90 13.21
N VAL A 3 21.65 -12.04 13.64
CA VAL A 3 20.60 -11.04 13.43
C VAL A 3 20.72 -9.98 14.53
N LEU A 4 20.88 -8.72 14.14
CA LEU A 4 20.98 -7.58 15.06
C LEU A 4 19.61 -6.94 15.27
N TYR A 5 18.85 -6.79 14.19
CA TYR A 5 17.58 -6.09 14.19
C TYR A 5 16.65 -6.68 13.13
N ARG A 6 15.35 -6.74 13.43
CA ARG A 6 14.31 -7.24 12.53
C ARG A 6 13.11 -6.31 12.62
N GLU A 7 12.69 -5.80 11.48
CA GLU A 7 11.52 -4.95 11.36
C GLU A 7 10.61 -5.49 10.25
N ILE A 8 9.30 -5.46 10.52
CA ILE A 8 8.27 -5.80 9.54
C ILE A 8 7.53 -4.51 9.29
N PHE A 9 7.60 -4.02 8.06
CA PHE A 9 6.93 -2.81 7.64
C PHE A 9 5.98 -3.09 6.48
N MET A 10 4.95 -2.26 6.35
CA MET A 10 4.01 -2.34 5.24
C MET A 10 4.38 -1.28 4.24
N GLU A 11 4.89 -1.70 3.08
CA GLU A 11 5.17 -0.80 1.99
C GLU A 11 3.92 -0.69 1.10
N PRO A 12 3.37 0.52 0.92
CA PRO A 12 2.26 0.69 0.00
C PRO A 12 2.76 0.38 -1.42
N SER A 13 1.99 -0.42 -2.17
CA SER A 13 2.18 -0.58 -3.62
C SER A 13 1.85 0.74 -4.34
N MET A 14 2.82 1.67 -4.29
CA MET A 14 2.69 3.10 -4.57
C MET A 14 1.93 3.49 -5.86
N PRO A 15 2.04 2.79 -7.02
CA PRO A 15 1.36 3.27 -8.23
C PRO A 15 -0.13 2.94 -8.26
N ILE A 16 -0.56 1.80 -7.73
CA ILE A 16 -1.96 1.34 -7.85
C ILE A 16 -2.85 2.09 -6.87
N ALA A 17 -2.37 2.30 -5.63
CA ALA A 17 -3.10 3.04 -4.62
C ALA A 17 -3.38 4.49 -5.05
N LEU A 18 -2.40 5.16 -5.66
CA LEU A 18 -2.53 6.55 -6.11
C LEU A 18 -3.53 6.67 -7.27
N VAL A 19 -3.49 5.75 -8.25
CA VAL A 19 -4.49 5.70 -9.33
C VAL A 19 -5.89 5.48 -8.79
N TYR A 20 -6.07 4.59 -7.81
CA TYR A 20 -7.37 4.35 -7.18
C TYR A 20 -7.93 5.62 -6.51
N VAL A 21 -7.08 6.35 -5.77
CA VAL A 21 -7.47 7.61 -5.11
C VAL A 21 -7.91 8.66 -6.15
N VAL A 22 -7.14 8.82 -7.23
CA VAL A 22 -7.44 9.80 -8.29
C VAL A 22 -8.74 9.46 -9.01
N VAL A 23 -8.94 8.19 -9.40
CA VAL A 23 -10.18 7.74 -10.06
C VAL A 23 -11.39 8.00 -9.16
N LEU A 24 -11.24 7.74 -7.86
CA LEU A 24 -12.34 7.91 -6.92
C LEU A 24 -12.70 9.38 -6.66
N LEU A 25 -11.69 10.25 -6.56
CA LEU A 25 -11.90 11.70 -6.46
C LEU A 25 -12.63 12.24 -7.71
N CYS A 26 -12.26 11.76 -8.90
CA CYS A 26 -12.97 12.09 -10.14
C CYS A 26 -14.44 11.65 -10.11
N LEU A 27 -14.73 10.43 -9.64
CA LEU A 27 -16.11 9.94 -9.51
C LEU A 27 -16.92 10.77 -8.50
N LEU A 28 -16.34 11.08 -7.34
CA LEU A 28 -16.98 11.93 -6.34
C LEU A 28 -17.26 13.33 -6.88
N TYR A 29 -16.30 13.93 -7.58
CA TYR A 29 -16.49 15.24 -8.21
C TYR A 29 -17.63 15.21 -9.24
N LEU A 30 -17.66 14.19 -10.09
CA LEU A 30 -18.71 14.04 -11.10
C LEU A 30 -20.09 13.86 -10.45
N MET A 31 -20.18 13.07 -9.38
CA MET A 31 -21.41 12.88 -8.61
C MET A 31 -21.88 14.17 -7.92
N ILE A 32 -20.97 14.95 -7.32
CA ILE A 32 -21.30 16.24 -6.70
C ILE A 32 -21.78 17.22 -7.77
N TYR A 33 -21.10 17.27 -8.92
CA TYR A 33 -21.48 18.11 -10.05
C TYR A 33 -22.87 17.75 -10.59
N TYR A 34 -23.14 16.46 -10.81
CA TYR A 34 -24.46 15.99 -11.24
C TYR A 34 -25.54 16.24 -10.18
N ALA A 35 -25.25 15.96 -8.91
CA ALA A 35 -26.17 16.22 -7.81
C ALA A 35 -26.52 17.71 -7.73
N SER A 36 -25.53 18.60 -7.84
CA SER A 36 -25.70 20.05 -7.90
C SER A 36 -26.56 20.47 -9.09
N TYR A 37 -26.28 19.97 -10.28
CA TYR A 37 -26.99 20.31 -11.52
C TYR A 37 -28.47 19.89 -11.49
N TYR A 38 -28.78 18.73 -10.91
CA TYR A 38 -30.16 18.21 -10.82
C TYR A 38 -30.89 18.58 -9.51
N ARG A 39 -30.21 19.24 -8.57
CA ARG A 39 -30.76 19.66 -7.27
C ARG A 39 -31.97 20.58 -7.44
N GLU A 40 -31.98 21.41 -8.48
CA GLU A 40 -33.05 22.37 -8.76
C GLU A 40 -34.32 21.69 -9.28
N ARG A 41 -34.22 20.47 -9.83
CA ARG A 41 -35.31 19.80 -10.56
C ARG A 41 -35.94 18.64 -9.81
N ASN A 42 -35.21 17.94 -8.94
CA ASN A 42 -35.71 16.72 -8.32
C ASN A 42 -34.95 16.35 -7.02
N ASN A 43 -35.62 16.44 -5.87
CA ASN A 43 -35.04 16.07 -4.57
C ASN A 43 -34.63 14.59 -4.47
N ARG A 44 -35.31 13.68 -5.20
CA ARG A 44 -34.99 12.24 -5.18
C ARG A 44 -33.61 11.91 -5.72
N THR A 45 -33.14 12.62 -6.75
CA THR A 45 -31.80 12.43 -7.33
C THR A 45 -30.68 12.87 -6.39
N SER A 46 -30.93 13.87 -5.54
CA SER A 46 -29.98 14.30 -4.51
C SER A 46 -29.79 13.23 -3.43
N THR A 47 -30.87 12.56 -3.00
CA THR A 47 -30.82 11.49 -1.99
C THR A 47 -30.10 10.25 -2.51
N ILE A 48 -30.28 9.90 -3.79
CA ILE A 48 -29.59 8.76 -4.40
C ILE A 48 -28.09 9.06 -4.52
N CYS A 49 -27.71 10.28 -4.94
CA CYS A 49 -26.30 10.66 -5.03
C CYS A 49 -25.60 10.66 -3.66
N SER A 50 -26.27 11.09 -2.60
CA SER A 50 -25.68 11.08 -1.25
C SER A 50 -25.47 9.66 -0.73
N VAL A 51 -26.43 8.75 -0.96
CA VAL A 51 -26.29 7.33 -0.57
C VAL A 51 -25.15 6.66 -1.33
N VAL A 52 -25.04 6.91 -2.64
CA VAL A 52 -23.94 6.38 -3.47
C VAL A 52 -22.58 6.93 -3.02
N ALA A 53 -22.50 8.22 -2.69
CA ALA A 53 -21.26 8.81 -2.17
C ALA A 53 -20.83 8.17 -0.83
N VAL A 54 -21.77 7.90 0.08
CA VAL A 54 -21.49 7.20 1.34
C VAL A 54 -20.99 5.77 1.08
N LEU A 55 -21.62 5.03 0.15
CA LEU A 55 -21.18 3.69 -0.21
C LEU A 55 -19.77 3.67 -0.82
N LEU A 56 -19.43 4.68 -1.64
CA LEU A 56 -18.08 4.84 -2.17
C LEU A 56 -17.06 5.11 -1.06
N MET A 57 -17.39 5.94 -0.08
CA MET A 57 -16.51 6.23 1.06
C MET A 57 -16.26 4.99 1.93
N ILE A 58 -17.28 4.15 2.14
CA ILE A 58 -17.13 2.87 2.85
C ILE A 58 -16.25 1.91 2.05
N GLY A 59 -16.50 1.78 0.74
CA GLY A 59 -15.68 0.95 -0.14
C GLY A 59 -14.21 1.39 -0.23
N VAL A 60 -13.94 2.69 -0.12
CA VAL A 60 -12.57 3.24 -0.04
C VAL A 60 -11.91 2.85 1.28
N GLY A 61 -12.64 2.97 2.39
CA GLY A 61 -12.14 2.57 3.70
C GLY A 61 -11.73 1.10 3.69
N ASP A 62 -12.60 0.24 3.19
CA ASP A 62 -12.29 -1.20 3.06
C ASP A 62 -11.16 -1.46 2.06
N ALA A 63 -11.09 -0.75 0.94
CA ALA A 63 -9.99 -0.88 -0.02
C ALA A 63 -8.64 -0.48 0.60
N PHE A 64 -8.58 0.63 1.35
CA PHE A 64 -7.37 1.05 2.06
C PHE A 64 -6.98 0.14 3.22
N VAL A 65 -7.92 -0.59 3.81
CA VAL A 65 -7.62 -1.55 4.89
C VAL A 65 -7.23 -2.92 4.31
N ASN A 66 -7.54 -3.18 3.05
CA ASN A 66 -7.31 -4.47 2.42
C ASN A 66 -5.81 -4.72 2.16
N LYS A 67 -5.34 -5.89 2.61
CA LYS A 67 -3.94 -6.37 2.43
C LYS A 67 -3.47 -6.40 0.97
N ARG A 68 -4.38 -6.30 -0.01
CA ARG A 68 -4.04 -6.22 -1.44
C ARG A 68 -3.24 -4.97 -1.83
N PHE A 69 -3.27 -3.90 -1.05
CA PHE A 69 -2.59 -2.64 -1.38
C PHE A 69 -1.24 -2.46 -0.71
N TYR A 70 -0.92 -3.31 0.27
CA TYR A 70 0.32 -3.24 1.05
C TYR A 70 1.11 -4.52 0.82
N GLN A 71 2.34 -4.39 0.34
CA GLN A 71 3.30 -5.48 0.41
C GLN A 71 3.93 -5.44 1.80
N GLN A 72 3.86 -6.57 2.49
CA GLN A 72 4.52 -6.71 3.77
C GLN A 72 5.99 -6.99 3.49
N MET A 73 6.87 -6.09 3.88
CA MET A 73 8.31 -6.21 3.69
C MET A 73 8.96 -6.51 5.04
N GLU A 74 9.90 -7.44 5.03
CA GLU A 74 10.75 -7.74 6.18
C GLU A 74 12.14 -7.19 5.94
N ARG A 75 12.59 -6.25 6.79
CA ARG A 75 13.96 -5.76 6.81
C ARG A 75 14.70 -6.37 8.00
N VAL A 76 15.86 -6.96 7.72
CA VAL A 76 16.70 -7.64 8.71
C VAL A 76 18.13 -7.11 8.61
N GLU A 77 18.65 -6.61 9.71
CA GLU A 77 20.06 -6.23 9.81
C GLU A 77 20.85 -7.41 10.38
N VAL A 78 21.90 -7.82 9.66
CA VAL A 78 22.70 -8.98 10.00
C VAL A 78 24.19 -8.68 9.94
N ILE A 79 24.99 -9.30 10.82
CA ILE A 79 26.45 -9.29 10.66
C ILE A 79 26.84 -10.38 9.67
N GLY A 80 27.42 -9.96 8.55
CA GLY A 80 27.60 -10.78 7.35
C GLY A 80 28.94 -10.55 6.65
N GLN A 81 30.05 -10.91 7.31
CA GLN A 81 31.36 -11.04 6.67
C GLN A 81 31.90 -12.47 6.83
N PHE A 82 31.27 -13.43 6.15
CA PHE A 82 31.79 -14.81 6.08
C PHE A 82 31.59 -15.39 4.68
N GLU A 83 32.49 -16.29 4.28
CA GLU A 83 32.43 -16.93 2.97
C GLU A 83 31.07 -17.61 2.73
N GLY A 84 30.46 -17.34 1.58
CA GLY A 84 29.16 -17.91 1.20
C GLY A 84 27.94 -17.14 1.72
N PHE A 85 28.12 -16.00 2.41
CA PHE A 85 27.01 -15.16 2.87
C PHE A 85 26.03 -14.78 1.74
N ASP A 86 26.53 -14.28 0.61
CA ASP A 86 25.69 -13.88 -0.53
C ASP A 86 24.89 -15.05 -1.13
N LYS A 87 25.42 -16.28 -1.03
CA LYS A 87 24.73 -17.49 -1.48
C LYS A 87 23.57 -17.84 -0.56
N ILE A 88 23.79 -17.79 0.76
CA ILE A 88 22.76 -18.09 1.77
C ILE A 88 21.64 -17.05 1.75
N VAL A 89 21.99 -15.78 1.55
CA VAL A 89 21.03 -14.66 1.43
C VAL A 89 20.09 -14.88 0.23
N ARG A 90 20.67 -15.17 -0.94
CA ARG A 90 19.88 -15.47 -2.15
C ARG A 90 19.06 -16.76 -2.03
N GLU A 91 19.60 -17.83 -1.47
CA GLU A 91 18.87 -19.09 -1.25
C GLU A 91 17.65 -18.90 -0.33
N ARG A 92 17.71 -17.94 0.60
CA ARG A 92 16.61 -17.62 1.52
C ARG A 92 15.64 -16.56 0.99
N GLY A 93 15.86 -16.06 -0.23
CA GLY A 93 15.02 -15.04 -0.87
C GLY A 93 15.17 -13.64 -0.29
N TYR A 94 16.30 -13.35 0.37
CA TYR A 94 16.61 -12.01 0.85
C TYR A 94 17.44 -11.26 -0.20
N GLU A 95 17.17 -9.97 -0.36
CA GLU A 95 17.95 -9.04 -1.16
C GLU A 95 18.84 -8.18 -0.26
N VAL A 96 20.05 -7.84 -0.73
CA VAL A 96 20.97 -6.98 0.00
C VAL A 96 20.72 -5.53 -0.40
N VAL A 97 20.23 -4.72 0.52
CA VAL A 97 19.84 -3.33 0.25
C VAL A 97 20.91 -2.33 0.68
N GLU A 98 21.61 -2.62 1.77
CA GLU A 98 22.66 -1.73 2.28
C GLU A 98 23.80 -2.52 2.96
N ARG A 99 25.04 -2.03 2.85
CA ARG A 99 26.21 -2.57 3.57
C ARG A 99 26.88 -1.46 4.36
N ARG A 100 26.89 -1.59 5.68
CA ARG A 100 27.52 -0.66 6.65
C ARG A 100 28.64 -1.40 7.40
N GLY A 101 29.82 -1.48 6.77
CA GLY A 101 30.95 -2.21 7.33
C GLY A 101 30.67 -3.70 7.47
N ASP A 102 30.57 -4.19 8.70
CA ASP A 102 30.29 -5.59 9.02
C ASP A 102 28.77 -5.90 9.05
N ILE A 103 27.94 -4.86 9.10
CA ILE A 103 26.47 -4.94 9.12
C ILE A 103 25.94 -4.89 7.68
N VAL A 104 25.11 -5.86 7.34
CA VAL A 104 24.41 -5.96 6.06
C VAL A 104 22.92 -5.87 6.33
N VAL A 105 22.25 -5.00 5.60
CA VAL A 105 20.80 -4.85 5.63
C VAL A 105 20.19 -5.68 4.52
N LEU A 106 19.31 -6.60 4.92
CA LEU A 106 18.60 -7.52 4.05
C LEU A 106 17.13 -7.14 3.99
N GLU A 107 16.49 -7.24 2.82
CA GLU A 107 15.05 -7.07 2.66
C GLU A 107 14.45 -8.29 1.97
N ARG A 108 13.21 -8.63 2.32
CA ARG A 108 12.46 -9.73 1.71
C ARG A 108 10.97 -9.39 1.68
N GLU A 109 10.30 -9.69 0.57
CA GLU A 109 8.85 -9.72 0.53
C GLU A 109 8.30 -10.86 1.40
N TYR A 110 7.46 -10.50 2.36
CA TYR A 110 6.81 -11.40 3.29
C TYR A 110 5.48 -11.86 2.67
N GLU A 111 5.40 -13.14 2.29
CA GLU A 111 4.15 -13.79 1.82
C GLU A 111 3.16 -14.05 2.96
#